data_AF-A0A8S1QST2-F1
#
_entry.id   AF-A0A8S1QST2-F1
#
_cell.length_a   1.000
_cell.length_b   1.000
_cell.length_c   1.000
_cell.angle_alpha   90.00
_cell.angle_beta   90.00
_cell.angle_gamma   90.00
#
_symmetry.space_group_name_H-M   'P 1'
#
loop_
_entity.id
_entity.type
_entity.pdbx_description
1 polymer ?
#
loop_
_entity_poly.entity_id
_entity_poly.type
_entity_poly.pdbx_seq_one_letter_code
_entity_poly.pdbx_strand_id
1 'polypeptide(L)'
;MGVCISKIEQTQPEITMDSMPIGQGQKGNYSMNSLPAEPRRGDKKRQAKIEVVEEQIHENVVKQQKEKSPFDFQMILNAFGNHFLFAQLNNDDKSKLIDEMYYVTTRNADYIFKQGDKATLFFIIERGDCKIIINEEVKRVLKKSEYFGELALMYHAPRSASVQAIGDCGFWVLERKKFRKAVEDIQQKAYEINRKFLDQVKFFDFMTEEQRDNIANVLITLKFKQGEIIVNEGDMANSFYIIQKGIVEVTKQGQFLRYMNQGDSFGEQALFGNCVRGATVKANDQDVNLLSLSREDITTILGEKIQLIVNHLYKYAEMGI
;
A
#
# COMPACT_ATOMS: atom_id res chain seq x y z
N MET A 1 -55.59 -3.35 -19.61
CA MET A 1 -55.40 -1.89 -19.61
C MET A 1 -54.41 -1.59 -18.50
N GLY A 2 -53.10 -1.55 -18.74
CA GLY A 2 -52.40 -0.55 -19.55
C GLY A 2 -52.05 0.63 -18.64
N VAL A 3 -50.95 0.54 -17.88
CA VAL A 3 -50.42 1.66 -17.09
C VAL A 3 -48.95 1.87 -17.45
N CYS A 4 -48.66 3.13 -17.78
CA CYS A 4 -47.47 3.67 -18.43
C CYS A 4 -46.16 3.43 -17.68
N ILE A 5 -45.12 3.18 -18.49
CA ILE A 5 -43.72 3.21 -18.12
C ILE A 5 -43.25 4.68 -18.20
N SER A 6 -42.90 5.30 -17.07
CA SER A 6 -42.08 6.51 -17.05
C SER A 6 -40.62 6.11 -16.81
N LYS A 7 -39.78 6.39 -17.81
CA LYS A 7 -38.32 6.31 -17.70
C LYS A 7 -37.85 7.35 -16.69
N ILE A 8 -37.15 6.93 -15.65
CA ILE A 8 -36.32 7.80 -14.83
C ILE A 8 -34.94 7.81 -15.48
N GLU A 9 -34.60 8.91 -16.15
CA GLU A 9 -33.23 9.20 -16.57
C GLU A 9 -32.36 9.39 -15.32
N GLN A 10 -31.40 8.51 -15.11
CA GLN A 10 -30.34 8.73 -14.14
C GLN A 10 -29.35 9.73 -14.74
N THR A 11 -29.47 10.98 -14.33
CA THR A 11 -28.46 12.02 -14.58
C THR A 11 -27.18 11.67 -13.81
N GLN A 12 -26.09 11.45 -14.54
CA GLN A 12 -24.75 11.40 -13.95
C GLN A 12 -24.39 12.80 -13.43
N PRO A 13 -23.76 12.92 -12.24
CA PRO A 13 -23.37 14.23 -11.72
C PRO A 13 -22.28 14.86 -12.58
N GLU A 14 -22.53 16.07 -13.09
CA GLU A 14 -21.52 16.96 -13.66
C GLU A 14 -20.51 17.32 -12.57
N ILE A 15 -19.27 16.81 -12.71
CA ILE A 15 -18.16 17.21 -11.87
C ILE A 15 -17.62 18.53 -12.45
N THR A 16 -18.05 19.65 -11.87
CA THR A 16 -17.50 20.97 -12.14
C THR A 16 -16.02 21.01 -11.74
N MET A 17 -15.15 21.27 -12.72
CA MET A 17 -13.71 21.42 -12.55
C MET A 17 -13.38 22.76 -11.90
N ASP A 18 -13.47 22.84 -10.57
CA ASP A 18 -12.73 23.85 -9.82
C ASP A 18 -11.27 23.41 -9.66
N SER A 19 -10.38 24.38 -9.90
CA SER A 19 -8.92 24.34 -9.94
C SER A 19 -8.26 23.22 -9.11
N MET A 20 -7.75 22.20 -9.77
CA MET A 20 -6.81 21.25 -9.16
C MET A 20 -5.44 21.92 -8.99
N PRO A 21 -4.81 21.85 -7.81
CA PRO A 21 -3.51 22.47 -7.56
C PRO A 21 -2.43 21.75 -8.37
N ILE A 22 -1.87 22.46 -9.33
CA ILE A 22 -0.78 22.00 -10.19
C ILE A 22 0.53 22.10 -9.39
N GLY A 23 1.09 20.94 -9.04
CA GLY A 23 2.53 20.81 -8.84
C GLY A 23 3.14 21.46 -7.60
N GLN A 24 2.58 21.26 -6.41
CA GLN A 24 3.35 21.02 -5.19
C GLN A 24 2.59 20.00 -4.36
N GLY A 25 3.29 18.99 -3.82
CA GLY A 25 2.69 17.86 -3.13
C GLY A 25 1.71 18.28 -2.02
N GLN A 26 0.43 18.31 -2.34
CA GLN A 26 -0.60 18.24 -1.33
C GLN A 26 -0.74 16.77 -0.96
N LYS A 27 -0.37 16.46 0.29
CA LYS A 27 -0.67 15.18 0.94
C LYS A 27 -2.19 15.05 1.06
N GLY A 28 -2.88 14.66 -0.01
CA GLY A 28 -4.17 13.99 0.11
C GLY A 28 -3.94 12.64 0.79
N ASN A 29 -4.80 12.26 1.73
CA ASN A 29 -4.73 10.98 2.46
C ASN A 29 -5.08 9.79 1.54
N TYR A 30 -4.35 9.60 0.44
CA TYR A 30 -4.50 8.46 -0.45
C TYR A 30 -3.54 7.37 0.02
N SER A 31 -4.09 6.37 0.72
CA SER A 31 -3.36 5.18 1.16
C SER A 31 -3.38 4.13 0.05
N MET A 32 -2.33 3.32 -0.09
CA MET A 32 -2.38 2.12 -0.94
C MET A 32 -3.51 1.15 -0.50
N ASN A 33 -3.95 1.23 0.75
CA ASN A 33 -5.10 0.48 1.26
C ASN A 33 -6.47 1.03 0.78
N SER A 34 -6.49 2.22 0.15
CA SER A 34 -7.69 2.85 -0.42
C SER A 34 -7.83 2.68 -1.94
N LEU A 35 -7.01 1.82 -2.56
CA LEU A 35 -7.31 1.35 -3.90
C LEU A 35 -8.69 0.68 -3.87
N PRO A 36 -9.65 1.07 -4.74
CA PRO A 36 -10.96 0.45 -4.74
C PRO A 36 -10.79 -1.05 -4.94
N ALA A 37 -11.23 -1.83 -3.94
CA ALA A 37 -11.31 -3.27 -4.07
C ALA A 37 -12.22 -3.60 -5.26
N GLU A 38 -11.78 -4.47 -6.15
CA GLU A 38 -12.74 -5.14 -7.02
C GLU A 38 -13.73 -5.92 -6.15
N PRO A 39 -15.00 -6.06 -6.58
CA PRO A 39 -16.01 -6.77 -5.81
C PRO A 39 -15.49 -8.16 -5.42
N ARG A 40 -15.26 -8.36 -4.12
CA ARG A 40 -14.74 -9.63 -3.58
C ARG A 40 -15.79 -10.71 -3.75
N ARG A 41 -15.34 -11.90 -4.15
CA ARG A 41 -16.11 -13.14 -4.27
C ARG A 41 -16.80 -13.48 -2.94
N GLY A 42 -18.02 -13.01 -2.75
CA GLY A 42 -18.79 -13.23 -1.52
C GLY A 42 -20.28 -13.53 -1.71
N ASP A 43 -20.90 -13.12 -2.82
CA ASP A 43 -22.35 -13.29 -2.99
C ASP A 43 -22.70 -14.19 -4.19
N LYS A 44 -23.05 -15.43 -3.85
CA LYS A 44 -23.87 -16.40 -4.61
C LYS A 44 -23.40 -16.79 -6.02
N LYS A 45 -22.81 -18.00 -6.09
CA LYS A 45 -22.80 -18.99 -7.19
C LYS A 45 -23.44 -18.52 -8.52
N ARG A 46 -22.66 -17.79 -9.33
CA ARG A 46 -22.65 -17.93 -10.80
C ARG A 46 -21.20 -17.95 -11.23
N GLN A 47 -20.78 -19.04 -11.88
CA GLN A 47 -19.49 -19.12 -12.57
C GLN A 47 -19.46 -18.09 -13.70
N ALA A 48 -19.14 -16.84 -13.39
CA ALA A 48 -18.63 -15.91 -14.38
C ALA A 48 -17.14 -16.24 -14.52
N LYS A 49 -16.77 -16.84 -15.66
CA LYS A 49 -15.38 -16.80 -16.13
C LYS A 49 -14.98 -15.32 -16.13
N ILE A 50 -14.01 -14.95 -15.30
CA ILE A 50 -13.32 -13.67 -15.45
C ILE A 50 -12.51 -13.84 -16.72
N GLU A 51 -13.05 -13.39 -17.86
CA GLU A 51 -12.24 -13.13 -19.04
C GLU A 51 -11.25 -12.04 -18.64
N VAL A 52 -9.97 -12.38 -18.62
CA VAL A 52 -8.89 -11.39 -18.54
C VAL A 52 -8.99 -10.57 -19.81
N VAL A 53 -9.71 -9.45 -19.76
CA VAL A 53 -9.76 -8.51 -20.88
C VAL A 53 -8.36 -7.95 -21.05
N GLU A 54 -7.70 -8.24 -22.17
CA GLU A 54 -6.44 -7.60 -22.56
C GLU A 54 -6.68 -6.09 -22.76
N GLU A 55 -6.50 -5.29 -21.70
CA GLU A 55 -6.32 -3.83 -21.83
C GLU A 55 -5.25 -3.57 -22.89
N GLN A 56 -5.67 -2.93 -23.97
CA GLN A 56 -4.79 -2.48 -25.04
C GLN A 56 -4.04 -1.23 -24.57
N ILE A 57 -2.74 -1.19 -24.83
CA ILE A 57 -1.94 0.01 -24.62
C ILE A 57 -2.37 1.05 -25.66
N HIS A 58 -2.77 2.23 -25.20
CA HIS A 58 -3.29 3.30 -26.05
C HIS A 58 -2.26 4.42 -26.28
N GLU A 59 -1.22 4.46 -25.47
CA GLU A 59 -0.14 5.42 -25.53
C GLU A 59 0.80 5.14 -26.71
N ASN A 60 1.19 6.20 -27.43
CA ASN A 60 2.06 6.12 -28.60
C ASN A 60 3.53 6.00 -28.20
N VAL A 61 3.94 4.77 -27.85
CA VAL A 61 5.30 4.46 -27.42
C VAL A 61 5.80 3.18 -28.06
N VAL A 62 7.11 3.11 -28.31
CA VAL A 62 7.74 1.90 -28.85
C VAL A 62 8.51 1.19 -27.75
N LYS A 63 8.11 -0.03 -27.42
CA LYS A 63 8.84 -0.89 -26.48
C LYS A 63 10.21 -1.24 -27.05
N GLN A 64 11.24 -1.11 -26.21
CA GLN A 64 12.63 -1.39 -26.55
C GLN A 64 13.20 -2.41 -25.57
N GLN A 65 14.09 -3.27 -26.06
CA GLN A 65 14.84 -4.15 -25.18
C GLN A 65 16.00 -3.36 -24.55
N LYS A 66 15.87 -3.06 -23.27
CA LYS A 66 16.93 -2.46 -22.45
C LYS A 66 16.91 -3.13 -21.09
N GLU A 67 18.05 -3.68 -20.67
CA GLU A 67 18.22 -4.17 -19.31
C GLU A 67 18.40 -3.00 -18.35
N LYS A 68 17.83 -3.11 -17.15
CA LYS A 68 17.98 -2.08 -16.11
C LYS A 68 19.40 -2.11 -15.57
N SER A 69 20.14 -1.02 -15.76
CA SER A 69 21.42 -0.84 -15.08
C SER A 69 21.20 -0.51 -13.59
N PRO A 70 22.23 -0.63 -12.73
CA PRO A 70 22.16 -0.13 -11.35
C PRO A 70 21.80 1.36 -11.26
N PHE A 71 22.21 2.16 -12.26
CA PHE A 71 21.84 3.58 -12.33
C PHE A 71 20.34 3.77 -12.64
N ASP A 72 19.80 3.01 -13.59
CA ASP A 72 18.36 3.00 -13.89
C ASP A 72 17.56 2.62 -12.63
N PHE A 73 17.99 1.55 -11.95
CA PHE A 73 17.34 1.08 -10.72
C PHE A 73 17.30 2.16 -9.64
N GLN A 74 18.45 2.79 -9.35
CA GLN A 74 18.52 3.83 -8.32
C GLN A 74 17.70 5.08 -8.69
N MET A 75 17.68 5.45 -9.98
CA MET A 75 16.87 6.55 -10.48
C MET A 75 15.37 6.29 -10.27
N ILE A 76 14.90 5.09 -10.62
CA ILE A 76 13.50 4.70 -10.43
C ILE A 76 13.17 4.62 -8.93
N LEU A 77 14.06 4.04 -8.12
CA LEU A 77 13.88 3.94 -6.67
C LEU A 77 13.73 5.33 -6.03
N ASN A 78 14.55 6.30 -6.45
CA ASN A 78 14.45 7.69 -6.00
C ASN A 78 13.13 8.34 -6.43
N ALA A 79 12.69 8.10 -7.68
CA ALA A 79 11.39 8.59 -8.17
C ALA A 79 10.23 8.02 -7.34
N PHE A 80 10.24 6.72 -7.03
CA PHE A 80 9.26 6.08 -6.15
C PHE A 80 9.30 6.63 -4.72
N GLY A 81 10.49 6.92 -4.18
CA GLY A 81 10.64 7.52 -2.85
C GLY A 81 9.97 8.89 -2.72
N ASN A 82 9.98 9.69 -3.79
CA ASN A 82 9.39 11.02 -3.82
C ASN A 82 7.90 11.05 -4.21
N HIS A 83 7.36 9.93 -4.70
CA HIS A 83 6.01 9.85 -5.23
C HIS A 83 5.04 9.34 -4.16
N PHE A 84 3.95 10.07 -3.90
CA PHE A 84 2.99 9.76 -2.82
C PHE A 84 2.47 8.30 -2.84
N LEU A 85 2.17 7.77 -4.03
CA LEU A 85 1.71 6.39 -4.22
C LEU A 85 2.72 5.33 -3.74
N PHE A 86 4.00 5.55 -4.00
CA PHE A 86 5.03 4.53 -3.78
C PHE A 86 5.87 4.79 -2.53
N ALA A 87 5.84 6.01 -1.98
CA ALA A 87 6.68 6.42 -0.86
C ALA A 87 6.52 5.51 0.37
N GLN A 88 5.29 5.03 0.61
CA GLN A 88 4.93 4.16 1.74
C GLN A 88 5.43 2.72 1.60
N LEU A 89 5.83 2.29 0.41
CA LEU A 89 6.39 0.95 0.20
C LEU A 89 7.80 0.87 0.78
N ASN A 90 8.11 -0.28 1.38
CA ASN A 90 9.49 -0.61 1.72
C ASN A 90 10.32 -0.83 0.44
N ASN A 91 11.65 -0.88 0.57
CA ASN A 91 12.55 -1.00 -0.58
C ASN A 91 12.42 -2.36 -1.29
N ASP A 92 12.08 -3.43 -0.57
CA ASP A 92 11.89 -4.76 -1.17
C ASP A 92 10.67 -4.78 -2.11
N ASP A 93 9.58 -4.14 -1.69
CA ASP A 93 8.35 -4.03 -2.48
C ASP A 93 8.50 -3.04 -3.64
N LYS A 94 9.23 -1.94 -3.42
CA LYS A 94 9.64 -1.05 -4.51
C LYS A 94 10.46 -1.82 -5.55
N SER A 95 11.41 -2.66 -5.12
CA SER A 95 12.22 -3.48 -6.04
C SER A 95 11.36 -4.36 -6.94
N LYS A 96 10.37 -5.06 -6.38
CA LYS A 96 9.44 -5.91 -7.16
C LYS A 96 8.69 -5.11 -8.22
N LEU A 97 8.26 -3.89 -7.90
CA LEU A 97 7.61 -2.99 -8.87
C LEU A 97 8.58 -2.50 -9.95
N ILE A 98 9.82 -2.19 -9.56
CA ILE A 98 10.87 -1.79 -10.51
C ILE A 98 11.16 -2.93 -11.50
N ASP A 99 11.17 -4.17 -11.03
CA ASP A 99 11.41 -5.35 -11.87
C ASP A 99 10.36 -5.47 -12.98
N GLU A 100 9.09 -5.15 -12.69
CA GLU A 100 7.99 -5.18 -13.65
C GLU A 100 8.05 -4.08 -14.73
N MET A 101 8.80 -3.01 -14.50
CA MET A 101 8.91 -1.91 -15.44
C MET A 101 9.66 -2.32 -16.72
N TYR A 102 9.31 -1.73 -17.85
CA TYR A 102 10.01 -1.95 -19.13
C TYR A 102 10.32 -0.63 -19.82
N TYR A 103 11.26 -0.69 -20.76
CA TYR A 103 11.77 0.50 -21.42
C TYR A 103 10.99 0.79 -22.71
N VAL A 104 10.67 2.07 -22.91
CA VAL A 104 10.05 2.56 -24.16
C VAL A 104 10.71 3.85 -24.63
N THR A 105 10.55 4.17 -25.91
CA THR A 105 11.09 5.39 -26.52
C THR A 105 10.06 6.10 -27.39
N THR A 106 10.23 7.41 -27.54
CA THR A 106 9.49 8.25 -28.49
C THR A 106 10.44 9.21 -29.21
N ARG A 107 10.02 9.77 -30.33
CA ARG A 107 10.79 10.75 -31.10
C ARG A 107 10.41 12.18 -30.71
N ASN A 108 11.26 13.13 -31.10
CA ASN A 108 10.95 14.54 -30.95
C ASN A 108 9.56 14.90 -31.46
N ALA A 109 8.82 15.69 -30.67
CA ALA A 109 7.47 16.15 -30.95
C ALA A 109 6.37 15.06 -31.02
N ASP A 110 6.68 13.80 -30.72
CA ASP A 110 5.64 12.78 -30.57
C ASP A 110 4.74 13.12 -29.36
N TYR A 111 3.42 13.05 -29.55
CA TYR A 111 2.51 12.95 -28.42
C TYR A 111 2.58 11.53 -27.88
N ILE A 112 2.95 11.40 -26.61
CA ILE A 112 2.92 10.12 -25.89
C ILE A 112 1.46 9.72 -25.64
N PHE A 113 0.64 10.71 -25.25
CA PHE A 113 -0.81 10.63 -25.20
C PHE A 113 -1.41 12.03 -25.23
N LYS A 114 -2.71 12.11 -25.53
CA LYS A 114 -3.51 13.33 -25.51
C LYS A 114 -4.47 13.35 -24.32
N GLN A 115 -4.86 14.55 -23.92
CA GLN A 115 -5.90 14.78 -22.92
C GLN A 115 -7.19 14.10 -23.37
N GLY A 116 -7.82 13.34 -22.47
CA GLY A 116 -9.01 12.53 -22.75
C GLY A 116 -8.71 11.09 -23.19
N ASP A 117 -7.46 10.74 -23.49
CA ASP A 117 -7.12 9.36 -23.86
C ASP A 117 -7.33 8.41 -22.67
N LYS A 118 -7.62 7.14 -22.97
CA LYS A 118 -7.58 6.09 -21.95
C LYS A 118 -6.15 5.95 -21.42
N ALA A 119 -6.03 5.75 -20.11
CA ALA A 119 -4.75 5.77 -19.42
C ALA A 119 -4.45 4.40 -18.82
N THR A 120 -3.33 3.80 -19.21
CA THR A 120 -2.89 2.49 -18.69
C THR A 120 -1.47 2.48 -18.15
N LEU A 121 -0.67 3.50 -18.52
CA LEU A 121 0.76 3.55 -18.23
C LEU A 121 1.15 4.70 -17.29
N PHE A 122 2.12 4.41 -16.43
CA PHE A 122 2.91 5.38 -15.66
C PHE A 122 4.33 5.45 -16.20
N PHE A 123 4.90 6.65 -16.26
CA PHE A 123 6.19 6.91 -16.90
C PHE A 123 7.17 7.59 -15.94
N ILE A 124 8.42 7.14 -15.97
CA ILE A 124 9.57 7.84 -15.40
C ILE A 124 10.52 8.19 -16.54
N ILE A 125 10.91 9.46 -16.62
CA ILE A 125 11.77 9.99 -17.68
C ILE A 125 13.22 9.59 -17.41
N GLU A 126 13.79 8.75 -18.27
CA GLU A 126 15.20 8.35 -18.20
C GLU A 126 16.10 9.30 -18.99
N ARG A 127 15.63 9.77 -20.14
CA ARG A 127 16.28 10.80 -20.96
C ARG A 127 15.27 11.61 -21.76
N GLY A 128 15.70 12.80 -22.15
CA GLY A 128 14.87 13.77 -22.87
C GLY A 128 13.96 14.55 -21.91
N ASP A 129 13.15 15.43 -22.50
CA ASP A 129 12.24 16.31 -21.79
C ASP A 129 10.83 16.15 -22.35
N CYS A 130 9.79 16.49 -21.58
CA CYS A 130 8.40 16.40 -22.03
C CYS A 130 7.64 17.67 -21.64
N LYS A 131 6.71 18.13 -22.47
CA LYS A 131 5.77 19.19 -22.07
C LYS A 131 4.41 18.61 -21.71
N ILE A 132 3.88 19.09 -20.60
CA ILE A 132 2.50 18.88 -20.18
C ILE A 132 1.65 19.98 -20.78
N ILE A 133 0.64 19.59 -21.56
CA ILE A 133 -0.26 20.50 -22.27
C ILE A 133 -1.68 20.25 -21.78
N ILE A 134 -2.36 21.31 -21.31
CA ILE A 134 -3.76 21.25 -20.88
C ILE A 134 -4.51 22.33 -21.64
N ASN A 135 -5.60 21.96 -22.31
CA ASN A 135 -6.40 22.88 -23.14
C ASN A 135 -5.50 23.67 -24.11
N GLU A 136 -4.62 22.96 -24.81
CA GLU A 136 -3.66 23.50 -25.80
C GLU A 136 -2.54 24.41 -25.25
N GLU A 137 -2.55 24.72 -23.96
CA GLU A 137 -1.51 25.51 -23.31
C GLU A 137 -0.44 24.64 -22.64
N VAL A 138 0.83 24.99 -22.85
CA VAL A 138 1.95 24.36 -22.14
C VAL A 138 1.93 24.82 -20.68
N LYS A 139 1.63 23.90 -19.76
CA LYS A 139 1.59 24.20 -18.32
C LYS A 139 2.94 23.98 -17.64
N ARG A 140 3.71 22.98 -18.09
CA ARG A 140 4.99 22.60 -17.47
C ARG A 140 5.86 21.83 -18.44
N VAL A 141 7.17 21.92 -18.27
CA VAL A 141 8.16 21.01 -18.87
C VAL A 141 8.70 20.08 -17.78
N LEU A 142 8.61 18.78 -18.01
CA LEU A 142 9.20 17.72 -17.20
C LEU A 142 10.57 17.35 -17.77
N LYS A 143 11.51 17.09 -16.87
CA LYS A 143 12.92 16.76 -17.11
C LYS A 143 13.21 15.32 -16.69
N LYS A 144 14.44 14.88 -16.99
CA LYS A 144 14.99 13.61 -16.50
C LYS A 144 14.73 13.39 -15.01
N SER A 145 14.40 12.15 -14.65
CA SER A 145 14.03 11.66 -13.31
C SER A 145 12.67 12.13 -12.79
N GLU A 146 11.97 13.01 -13.51
CA GLU A 146 10.56 13.31 -13.23
C GLU A 146 9.66 12.23 -13.83
N TYR A 147 8.40 12.27 -13.44
CA TYR A 147 7.41 11.24 -13.77
C TYR A 147 6.06 11.86 -14.13
N PHE A 148 5.23 11.07 -14.81
CA PHE A 148 3.87 11.45 -15.16
C PHE A 148 2.97 10.25 -15.37
N GLY A 149 1.66 10.48 -15.28
CA GLY A 149 0.65 9.49 -15.61
C GLY A 149 0.27 8.57 -14.45
N GLU A 150 0.62 8.93 -13.23
CA GLU A 150 0.37 8.19 -11.99
C GLU A 150 -1.11 7.96 -11.71
N LEU A 151 -1.97 8.89 -12.15
CA LEU A 151 -3.41 8.77 -12.00
C LEU A 151 -3.97 7.56 -12.75
N ALA A 152 -3.29 7.11 -13.80
CA ALA A 152 -3.65 5.90 -14.55
C ALA A 152 -3.54 4.64 -13.72
N LEU A 153 -2.63 4.61 -12.73
CA LEU A 153 -2.48 3.46 -11.84
C LEU A 153 -3.64 3.39 -10.84
N MET A 154 -4.06 4.55 -10.33
CA MET A 154 -5.07 4.67 -9.29
C MET A 154 -6.49 4.53 -9.83
N TYR A 155 -6.82 5.32 -10.85
CA TYR A 155 -8.19 5.48 -11.33
C TYR A 155 -8.32 4.95 -12.76
N HIS A 156 -9.49 4.40 -13.07
CA HIS A 156 -9.85 4.15 -14.47
C HIS A 156 -10.35 5.46 -15.11
N ALA A 157 -9.50 6.48 -15.08
CA ALA A 157 -9.82 7.84 -15.53
C ALA A 157 -9.07 8.18 -16.83
N PRO A 158 -9.67 9.01 -17.71
CA PRO A 158 -8.97 9.56 -18.87
C PRO A 158 -7.76 10.43 -18.47
N ARG A 159 -6.82 10.61 -19.40
CA ARG A 159 -5.67 11.52 -19.23
C ARG A 159 -6.15 12.95 -19.00
N SER A 160 -5.72 13.58 -17.90
CA SER A 160 -6.06 14.97 -17.55
C SER A 160 -5.29 16.02 -18.37
N ALA A 161 -4.22 15.60 -19.05
CA ALA A 161 -3.37 16.45 -19.87
C ALA A 161 -2.82 15.65 -21.05
N SER A 162 -2.37 16.34 -22.09
CA SER A 162 -1.54 15.77 -23.14
C SER A 162 -0.06 15.83 -22.73
N VAL A 163 0.74 14.85 -23.18
CA VAL A 163 2.19 14.87 -22.99
C VAL A 163 2.86 14.74 -24.35
N GLN A 164 3.75 15.67 -24.67
CA GLN A 164 4.51 15.68 -25.92
C GLN A 164 6.02 15.71 -25.63
N ALA A 165 6.77 14.88 -26.34
CA ALA A 165 8.22 14.78 -26.23
C ALA A 165 8.93 16.05 -26.77
N ILE A 166 10.01 16.43 -26.10
CA ILE A 166 10.96 17.47 -26.52
C ILE A 166 12.31 16.76 -26.75
N GLY A 167 12.67 16.61 -28.01
CA GLY A 167 13.75 15.71 -28.43
C GLY A 167 13.35 14.24 -28.32
N ASP A 168 14.29 13.36 -28.66
CA ASP A 168 14.09 11.92 -28.51
C ASP A 168 14.13 11.52 -27.03
N CYS A 169 13.06 10.87 -26.58
CA CYS A 169 12.86 10.57 -25.17
C CYS A 169 12.91 9.07 -24.89
N GLY A 170 13.28 8.74 -23.67
CA GLY A 170 13.33 7.38 -23.15
C GLY A 170 12.68 7.31 -21.78
N PHE A 171 11.87 6.28 -21.56
CA PHE A 171 11.07 6.14 -20.34
C PHE A 171 11.13 4.72 -19.78
N TRP A 172 11.15 4.63 -18.46
CA TRP A 172 10.75 3.42 -17.75
C TRP A 172 9.25 3.48 -17.50
N VAL A 173 8.55 2.41 -17.88
CA VAL A 173 7.09 2.34 -17.85
C VAL A 173 6.62 1.28 -16.88
N LEU A 174 5.63 1.61 -16.07
CA LEU A 174 4.86 0.66 -15.27
C LEU A 174 3.41 0.62 -15.78
N GLU A 175 2.97 -0.56 -16.20
CA GLU A 175 1.59 -0.81 -16.56
C GLU A 175 0.71 -0.93 -15.31
N ARG A 176 -0.52 -0.40 -15.38
CA ARG A 176 -1.53 -0.54 -14.32
C ARG A 176 -1.75 -1.99 -13.90
N LYS A 177 -1.88 -2.91 -14.86
CA LYS A 177 -2.07 -4.34 -14.58
C LYS A 177 -0.91 -4.94 -13.81
N LYS A 178 0.31 -4.62 -14.22
CA LYS A 178 1.52 -5.10 -13.55
C LYS A 178 1.65 -4.52 -12.15
N PHE A 179 1.35 -3.23 -11.99
CA PHE A 179 1.29 -2.58 -10.69
C PHE A 179 0.27 -3.28 -9.77
N ARG A 180 -0.97 -3.46 -10.23
CA ARG A 180 -2.04 -4.12 -9.46
C ARG A 180 -1.64 -5.54 -9.07
N LYS A 181 -1.19 -6.34 -10.03
CA LYS A 181 -0.74 -7.70 -9.78
C LYS A 181 0.42 -7.75 -8.78
N ALA A 182 1.41 -6.88 -8.92
CA ALA A 182 2.53 -6.84 -7.98
C ALA A 182 2.07 -6.44 -6.57
N VAL A 183 1.15 -5.48 -6.44
CA VAL A 183 0.55 -5.12 -5.15
C VAL A 183 -0.25 -6.28 -4.55
N GLU A 184 -1.06 -6.98 -5.36
CA GLU A 184 -1.78 -8.19 -4.95
C GLU A 184 -0.81 -9.29 -4.48
N ASP A 185 0.27 -9.54 -5.23
CA ASP A 185 1.29 -10.52 -4.87
C ASP A 185 2.03 -10.15 -3.57
N ILE A 186 2.27 -8.86 -3.34
CA ILE A 186 2.86 -8.35 -2.08
C ILE A 186 1.90 -8.61 -0.91
N GLN A 187 0.62 -8.25 -1.07
CA GLN A 187 -0.41 -8.44 -0.04
C GLN A 187 -0.64 -9.93 0.25
N GLN A 188 -0.72 -10.76 -0.79
CA GLN A 188 -0.91 -12.20 -0.66
C GLN A 188 0.25 -12.87 0.07
N LYS A 189 1.50 -12.49 -0.24
CA LYS A 189 2.68 -12.97 0.50
C LYS A 189 2.66 -12.54 1.97
N ALA A 190 2.30 -11.29 2.24
CA ALA A 190 2.16 -10.79 3.61
C ALA A 190 1.10 -11.59 4.37
N TYR A 191 -0.07 -11.81 3.76
CA TYR A 191 -1.13 -12.66 4.31
C TYR A 191 -0.63 -14.08 4.60
N GLU A 192 0.05 -14.75 3.66
CA GLU A 192 0.54 -16.12 3.86
C GLU A 192 1.57 -16.22 4.99
N ILE A 193 2.48 -15.25 5.09
CA ILE A 193 3.47 -15.18 6.17
C ILE A 193 2.76 -14.95 7.51
N ASN A 194 1.85 -13.99 7.57
CA ASN A 194 1.09 -13.66 8.77
C ASN A 194 0.24 -14.84 9.20
N ARG A 195 -0.51 -15.47 8.28
CA ARG A 195 -1.40 -16.59 8.57
C ARG A 195 -0.64 -17.78 9.14
N LYS A 196 0.50 -18.14 8.52
CA LYS A 196 1.38 -19.21 9.03
C LYS A 196 1.91 -18.90 10.43
N PHE A 197 2.26 -17.65 10.70
CA PHE A 197 2.73 -17.24 12.02
C PHE A 197 1.59 -17.28 13.06
N LEU A 198 0.39 -16.81 12.69
CA LEU A 198 -0.80 -16.90 13.55
C LEU A 198 -1.15 -18.34 13.92
N ASP A 199 -1.00 -19.29 13.00
CA ASP A 199 -1.22 -20.72 13.28
C ASP A 199 -0.22 -21.33 14.28
N GLN A 200 0.95 -20.72 14.45
CA GLN A 200 1.98 -21.20 15.37
C GLN A 200 1.85 -20.59 16.77
N VAL A 201 1.22 -19.43 16.87
CA VAL A 201 1.11 -18.67 18.11
C VAL A 201 -0.14 -19.12 18.86
N LYS A 202 0.05 -19.89 19.94
CA LYS A 202 -1.03 -20.44 20.79
C LYS A 202 -2.05 -19.41 21.26
N PHE A 203 -1.64 -18.15 21.36
CA PHE A 203 -2.53 -17.06 21.69
C PHE A 203 -3.72 -16.95 20.71
N PHE A 204 -3.60 -17.36 19.44
CA PHE A 204 -4.68 -17.29 18.46
C PHE A 204 -5.54 -18.57 18.35
N ASP A 205 -5.31 -19.57 19.21
CA ASP A 205 -6.00 -20.88 19.13
C ASP A 205 -7.50 -20.77 19.41
N PHE A 206 -7.93 -19.77 20.21
CA PHE A 206 -9.35 -19.57 20.52
C PHE A 206 -10.15 -18.93 19.37
N MET A 207 -9.47 -18.43 18.33
CA MET A 207 -10.11 -17.80 17.18
C MET A 207 -10.59 -18.83 16.16
N THR A 208 -11.61 -18.47 15.37
CA THR A 208 -11.99 -19.25 14.19
C THR A 208 -11.00 -19.03 13.04
N GLU A 209 -11.01 -19.93 12.05
CA GLU A 209 -10.25 -19.75 10.79
C GLU A 209 -10.53 -18.38 10.15
N GLU A 210 -11.81 -18.02 10.03
CA GLU A 210 -12.24 -16.75 9.46
C GLU A 210 -11.70 -15.54 10.25
N GLN A 211 -11.68 -15.61 11.59
CA GLN A 211 -11.11 -14.55 12.42
C GLN A 211 -9.60 -14.43 12.22
N ARG A 212 -8.87 -15.56 12.15
CA ARG A 212 -7.44 -15.55 11.86
C ARG A 212 -7.13 -15.03 10.46
N ASP A 213 -7.95 -15.37 9.46
CA ASP A 213 -7.83 -14.85 8.10
C ASP A 213 -8.03 -13.33 8.07
N ASN A 214 -9.06 -12.84 8.76
CA ASN A 214 -9.33 -11.41 8.85
C ASN A 214 -8.18 -10.68 9.55
N ILE A 215 -7.62 -11.23 10.63
CA ILE A 215 -6.45 -10.66 11.31
C ILE A 215 -5.22 -10.68 10.39
N ALA A 216 -4.93 -11.80 9.72
CA ALA A 216 -3.78 -11.93 8.83
C ALA A 216 -3.76 -10.86 7.72
N ASN A 217 -4.95 -10.44 7.26
CA ASN A 217 -5.14 -9.40 6.24
C ASN A 217 -4.89 -7.96 6.73
N VAL A 218 -5.04 -7.69 8.04
CA VAL A 218 -4.88 -6.35 8.62
C VAL A 218 -3.58 -6.19 9.41
N LEU A 219 -2.86 -7.28 9.69
CA LEU A 219 -1.59 -7.22 10.41
C LEU A 219 -0.52 -6.49 9.61
N ILE A 220 0.10 -5.50 10.26
CA ILE A 220 1.18 -4.71 9.69
C ILE A 220 2.50 -5.15 10.32
N THR A 221 3.49 -5.50 9.49
CA THR A 221 4.84 -5.77 9.98
C THR A 221 5.61 -4.47 10.20
N LEU A 222 6.07 -4.24 11.42
CA LEU A 222 6.97 -3.15 11.79
C LEU A 222 8.37 -3.72 12.02
N LYS A 223 9.39 -3.03 11.50
CA LYS A 223 10.80 -3.43 11.63
C LYS A 223 11.54 -2.37 12.44
N PHE A 224 12.29 -2.81 13.45
CA PHE A 224 13.09 -1.96 14.32
C PHE A 224 14.53 -2.46 14.31
N LYS A 225 15.47 -1.53 14.21
CA LYS A 225 16.90 -1.84 14.35
C LYS A 225 17.25 -2.08 15.81
N GLN A 226 18.34 -2.80 16.05
CA GLN A 226 18.90 -2.97 17.39
C GLN A 226 18.99 -1.61 18.13
N GLY A 227 18.46 -1.57 19.35
CA GLY A 227 18.49 -0.40 20.23
C GLY A 227 17.38 0.63 19.98
N GLU A 228 16.58 0.50 18.92
CA GLU A 228 15.46 1.40 18.69
C GLU A 228 14.35 1.18 19.73
N ILE A 229 13.79 2.29 20.22
CA ILE A 229 12.63 2.28 21.12
C ILE A 229 11.39 2.01 20.27
N ILE A 230 10.66 0.97 20.64
CA ILE A 230 9.42 0.57 19.98
C ILE A 230 8.23 1.37 20.54
N VAL A 231 8.17 1.50 21.87
CA VAL A 231 7.19 2.33 22.59
C VAL A 231 7.82 2.88 23.87
N ASN A 232 7.46 4.09 24.28
CA ASN A 232 7.84 4.64 25.58
C ASN A 232 6.74 4.45 26.60
N GLU A 233 7.12 4.29 27.86
CA GLU A 233 6.22 4.44 29.00
C GLU A 233 5.52 5.80 28.95
N GLY A 234 4.20 5.80 29.14
CA GLY A 234 3.36 7.00 29.10
C GLY A 234 2.81 7.35 27.71
N ASP A 235 3.32 6.75 26.63
CA ASP A 235 2.79 7.00 25.28
C ASP A 235 1.32 6.57 25.19
N MET A 236 0.51 7.30 24.42
CA MET A 236 -0.84 6.85 24.09
C MET A 236 -0.79 5.51 23.35
N ALA A 237 -1.62 4.56 23.77
CA ALA A 237 -1.60 3.21 23.25
C ALA A 237 -2.90 2.90 22.47
N ASN A 238 -2.78 2.63 21.17
CA ASN A 238 -3.87 2.25 20.29
C ASN A 238 -3.63 0.93 19.51
N SER A 239 -2.46 0.30 19.73
CA SER A 239 -2.05 -0.91 19.02
C SER A 239 -1.45 -1.94 19.96
N PHE A 240 -1.73 -3.19 19.64
CA PHE A 240 -1.16 -4.40 20.22
C PHE A 240 -0.04 -4.93 19.31
N TYR A 241 0.99 -5.55 19.91
CA TYR A 241 2.15 -6.05 19.17
C TYR A 241 2.48 -7.50 19.52
N ILE A 242 2.94 -8.25 18.52
CA ILE A 242 3.48 -9.60 18.67
C ILE A 242 4.87 -9.66 18.06
N ILE A 243 5.80 -10.28 18.77
CA ILE A 243 7.19 -10.40 18.33
C ILE A 243 7.27 -11.52 17.29
N GLN A 244 7.43 -11.14 16.03
CA GLN A 244 7.59 -12.08 14.93
C GLN A 244 9.02 -12.62 14.83
N LYS A 245 10.00 -11.78 15.15
CA LYS A 245 11.42 -12.11 15.14
C LYS A 245 12.19 -11.17 16.06
N GLY A 246 13.21 -11.69 16.73
CA GLY A 246 14.10 -10.93 17.59
C GLY A 246 13.69 -10.97 19.06
N ILE A 247 14.39 -10.18 19.87
CA ILE A 247 14.19 -10.09 21.33
C ILE A 247 13.98 -8.62 21.66
N VAL A 248 13.06 -8.32 22.58
CA VAL A 248 12.87 -6.96 23.11
C VAL A 248 13.16 -6.91 24.59
N GLU A 249 13.68 -5.77 25.03
CA GLU A 249 13.88 -5.43 26.43
C GLU A 249 12.72 -4.58 26.93
N VAL A 250 12.13 -4.94 28.07
CA VAL A 250 11.06 -4.18 28.71
C VAL A 250 11.61 -3.51 29.97
N THR A 251 11.42 -2.20 30.06
CA THR A 251 11.81 -1.38 31.21
C THR A 251 10.65 -0.54 31.71
N LYS A 252 10.59 -0.30 33.03
CA LYS A 252 9.60 0.59 33.64
C LYS A 252 10.29 1.50 34.63
N GLN A 253 10.06 2.81 34.51
CA GLN A 253 10.76 3.84 35.29
C GLN A 253 12.29 3.68 35.23
N GLY A 254 12.80 3.27 34.06
CA GLY A 254 14.22 3.01 33.83
C GLY A 254 14.75 1.69 34.44
N GLN A 255 13.93 0.94 35.17
CA GLN A 255 14.32 -0.36 35.72
C GLN A 255 14.01 -1.49 34.72
N PHE A 256 14.97 -2.39 34.53
CA PHE A 256 14.77 -3.60 33.74
C PHE A 256 13.71 -4.50 34.37
N LEU A 257 12.74 -4.94 33.58
CA LEU A 257 11.71 -5.89 34.00
C LEU A 257 11.99 -7.29 33.49
N ARG A 258 12.13 -7.44 32.17
CA ARG A 258 12.34 -8.73 31.49
C ARG A 258 12.71 -8.55 30.02
N TYR A 259 13.17 -9.64 29.42
CA TYR A 259 13.19 -9.81 27.97
C TYR A 259 11.90 -10.50 27.49
N MET A 260 11.52 -10.24 26.24
CA MET A 260 10.43 -10.96 25.55
C MET A 260 10.95 -11.45 24.19
N ASN A 261 10.60 -12.68 23.84
CA ASN A 261 11.11 -13.42 22.70
C ASN A 261 10.08 -13.53 21.57
N GLN A 262 10.48 -14.12 20.44
CA GLN A 262 9.56 -14.47 19.36
C GLN A 262 8.35 -15.28 19.87
N GLY A 263 7.16 -14.84 19.46
CA GLY A 263 5.86 -15.40 19.89
C GLY A 263 5.23 -14.64 21.04
N ASP A 264 6.02 -13.93 21.85
CA ASP A 264 5.49 -13.11 22.95
C ASP A 264 4.77 -11.87 22.40
N SER A 265 3.89 -11.31 23.21
CA SER A 265 3.06 -10.16 22.84
C SER A 265 2.95 -9.14 23.94
N PHE A 266 2.84 -7.86 23.58
CA PHE A 266 2.70 -6.77 24.54
C PHE A 266 1.77 -5.67 24.02
N GLY A 267 1.31 -4.81 24.94
CA GLY A 267 0.44 -3.69 24.59
C GLY A 267 -1.02 -4.11 24.45
N GLU A 268 -1.40 -5.25 25.00
CA GLU A 268 -2.78 -5.74 25.10
C GLU A 268 -3.67 -4.81 25.90
N GLN A 269 -3.09 -4.04 26.84
CA GLN A 269 -3.80 -2.96 27.52
C GLN A 269 -4.34 -1.91 26.52
N ALA A 270 -3.65 -1.71 25.40
CA ALA A 270 -4.09 -0.85 24.30
C ALA A 270 -5.37 -1.33 23.62
N LEU A 271 -5.90 -2.50 23.96
CA LEU A 271 -7.20 -2.96 23.51
C LEU A 271 -8.35 -2.40 24.37
N PHE A 272 -8.07 -1.83 25.55
CA PHE A 272 -9.06 -1.27 26.48
C PHE A 272 -9.03 0.25 26.57
N GLY A 273 -9.91 0.92 25.83
CA GLY A 273 -10.17 2.36 26.04
C GLY A 273 -8.93 3.26 26.00
N ASN A 274 -9.04 4.53 26.39
CA ASN A 274 -7.86 5.42 26.39
C ASN A 274 -6.89 5.01 27.50
N CYS A 275 -5.84 4.29 27.14
CA CYS A 275 -4.77 3.88 28.04
C CYS A 275 -3.41 4.34 27.50
N VAL A 276 -2.45 4.42 28.42
CA VAL A 276 -1.05 4.72 28.11
C VAL A 276 -0.22 3.44 28.20
N ARG A 277 0.96 3.45 27.57
CA ARG A 277 1.93 2.35 27.69
C ARG A 277 2.45 2.30 29.14
N GLY A 278 2.33 1.14 29.78
CA GLY A 278 2.78 0.95 31.17
C GLY A 278 4.29 0.73 31.35
N ALA A 279 5.04 0.59 30.26
CA ALA A 279 6.47 0.33 30.22
C ALA A 279 7.05 0.75 28.86
N THR A 280 8.35 1.02 28.83
CA THR A 280 9.14 1.23 27.62
C THR A 280 9.61 -0.11 27.08
N VAL A 281 9.50 -0.31 25.76
CA VAL A 281 9.97 -1.51 25.05
C VAL A 281 10.99 -1.11 23.99
N LYS A 282 12.12 -1.80 23.95
CA LYS A 282 13.25 -1.51 23.07
C LYS A 282 13.73 -2.78 22.36
N ALA A 283 14.10 -2.67 21.09
CA ALA A 283 14.72 -3.77 20.35
C ALA A 283 16.09 -4.14 20.98
N ASN A 284 16.27 -5.42 21.32
CA ASN A 284 17.44 -5.90 22.04
C ASN A 284 18.28 -6.85 21.18
N ASP A 285 19.61 -6.73 21.27
CA ASP A 285 20.66 -7.55 20.64
C ASP A 285 20.66 -7.71 19.11
N GLN A 286 19.51 -7.62 18.44
CA GLN A 286 19.32 -7.78 17.00
C GLN A 286 18.16 -6.91 16.50
N ASP A 287 17.99 -6.87 15.17
CA ASP A 287 16.81 -6.30 14.54
C ASP A 287 15.54 -7.09 14.92
N VAL A 288 14.47 -6.36 15.21
CA VAL A 288 13.19 -6.91 15.67
C VAL A 288 12.12 -6.67 14.61
N ASN A 289 11.36 -7.71 14.30
CA ASN A 289 10.13 -7.60 13.52
C ASN A 289 8.93 -7.81 14.44
N LEU A 290 8.00 -6.88 14.42
CA LEU A 290 6.75 -6.96 15.15
C LEU A 290 5.58 -7.05 14.17
N LEU A 291 4.56 -7.82 14.53
CA LEU A 291 3.24 -7.69 13.93
C LEU A 291 2.43 -6.74 14.80
N SER A 292 1.89 -5.69 14.18
CA SER A 292 1.05 -4.69 14.82
C SER A 292 -0.40 -4.88 14.41
N LEU A 293 -1.29 -4.82 15.40
CA LEU A 293 -2.73 -4.85 15.21
C LEU A 293 -3.34 -3.64 15.93
N SER A 294 -4.10 -2.83 15.21
CA SER A 294 -4.77 -1.68 15.80
C SER A 294 -6.01 -2.11 16.61
N ARG A 295 -6.41 -1.30 17.58
CA ARG A 295 -7.67 -1.50 18.31
C ARG A 295 -8.88 -1.46 17.37
N GLU A 296 -8.87 -0.59 16.37
CA GLU A 296 -9.99 -0.47 15.44
C GLU A 296 -10.18 -1.77 14.65
N ASP A 297 -9.08 -2.32 14.12
CA ASP A 297 -9.10 -3.57 13.37
C ASP A 297 -9.57 -4.75 14.24
N ILE A 298 -8.99 -4.90 15.43
CA ILE A 298 -9.34 -6.03 16.31
C ILE A 298 -10.78 -5.93 16.82
N THR A 299 -11.28 -4.71 17.06
CA THR A 299 -12.68 -4.48 17.48
C THR A 299 -13.63 -4.80 16.35
N THR A 300 -13.27 -4.45 15.12
CA THR A 300 -14.06 -4.78 13.93
C THR A 300 -14.13 -6.29 13.70
N ILE A 301 -13.01 -7.00 13.89
CA ILE A 301 -12.92 -8.45 13.61
C ILE A 301 -13.57 -9.30 14.72
N LEU A 302 -13.43 -8.89 15.98
CA LEU A 302 -13.81 -9.72 17.12
C LEU A 302 -15.00 -9.19 17.93
N GLY A 303 -15.38 -7.93 17.72
CA GLY A 303 -16.45 -7.27 18.47
C GLY A 303 -16.19 -7.28 19.98
N GLU A 304 -17.25 -7.50 20.76
CA GLU A 304 -17.22 -7.52 22.24
C GLU A 304 -16.38 -8.68 22.82
N LYS A 305 -15.95 -9.64 21.99
CA LYS A 305 -15.12 -10.77 22.44
C LYS A 305 -13.65 -10.39 22.70
N ILE A 306 -13.25 -9.14 22.47
CA ILE A 306 -11.92 -8.63 22.88
C ILE A 306 -11.61 -8.92 24.34
N GLN A 307 -12.62 -8.87 25.23
CA GLN A 307 -12.41 -9.15 26.65
C GLN A 307 -11.91 -10.58 26.89
N LEU A 308 -12.32 -11.55 26.07
CA LEU A 308 -11.87 -12.95 26.17
C LEU A 308 -10.39 -13.08 25.84
N ILE A 309 -9.89 -12.30 24.87
CA ILE A 309 -8.48 -12.27 24.47
C ILE A 309 -7.60 -11.91 25.64
N VAL A 310 -7.97 -10.86 26.33
CA VAL A 310 -7.15 -10.31 27.38
C VAL A 310 -7.21 -11.16 28.62
N ASN A 311 -8.38 -11.70 28.94
CA ASN A 311 -8.51 -12.67 30.03
C ASN A 311 -7.62 -13.88 29.74
N HIS A 312 -7.51 -14.28 28.47
CA HIS A 312 -6.56 -15.29 28.03
C HIS A 312 -5.10 -14.80 28.20
N LEU A 313 -4.75 -13.58 27.77
CA LEU A 313 -3.39 -13.02 27.93
C LEU A 313 -2.94 -12.91 29.39
N TYR A 314 -3.80 -12.40 30.29
CA TYR A 314 -3.49 -12.35 31.71
C TYR A 314 -3.31 -13.74 32.30
N LYS A 315 -4.14 -14.70 31.89
CA LYS A 315 -3.99 -16.09 32.33
C LYS A 315 -2.66 -16.70 31.87
N TYR A 316 -2.20 -16.42 30.65
CA TYR A 316 -0.91 -16.89 30.16
C TYR A 316 0.27 -16.16 30.83
N ALA A 317 0.15 -14.85 31.07
CA ALA A 317 1.15 -14.07 31.79
C ALA A 317 1.31 -14.50 33.26
N GLU A 318 0.22 -14.88 33.93
CA GLU A 318 0.24 -15.43 35.30
C GLU A 318 0.77 -16.87 35.38
N MET A 319 0.67 -17.64 34.29
CA MET A 319 1.14 -19.03 34.23
C MET A 319 2.66 -19.15 33.99
N GLY A 320 3.36 -18.06 33.63
CA GLY A 320 4.82 -18.04 33.54
C GLY A 320 5.43 -19.00 32.50
N ILE A 321 4.68 -19.29 31.42
CA ILE A 321 5.10 -20.15 30.30
C ILE A 321 5.37 -19.30 29.07
#